data_AF-A0A9D6MDA8-F1
#
_entry.id   AF-A0A9D6MDA8-F1
#
_cell.length_a   1.000
_cell.length_b   1.000
_cell.length_c   1.000
_cell.angle_alpha   90.00
_cell.angle_beta   90.00
_cell.angle_gamma   90.00
#
_symmetry.space_group_name_H-M   'P 1'
#
loop_
_entity.id
_entity.type
_entity.pdbx_description
1 polymer ?
#
loop_
_entity_poly.entity_id
_entity_poly.type
_entity_poly.pdbx_seq_one_letter_code
_entity_poly.pdbx_strand_id
1 'polypeptide(L)'
;MRYFNQHSFAISTIVIIGLAALALLYDGVKRRDLIALGALVLAFGGTFLFLRPGPSTVTEAAAVEAAIKSGRPTLIEFQSNY
;
A
#
# COMPACT_ATOMS: atom_id res chain seq x y z
N MET A 1 16.18 -0.04 9.72
CA MET A 1 15.27 -1.10 9.19
C MET A 1 13.79 -0.74 9.33
N ARG A 2 13.31 -0.30 10.49
CA ARG A 2 11.89 0.08 10.69
C ARG A 2 11.37 1.11 9.69
N TYR A 3 12.08 2.22 9.46
CA TYR A 3 11.66 3.26 8.50
C TYR A 3 11.44 2.72 7.07
N PHE A 4 12.37 1.91 6.57
CA PHE A 4 12.29 1.28 5.25
C PHE A 4 11.13 0.30 5.14
N ASN A 5 10.86 -0.47 6.19
CA ASN A 5 9.73 -1.39 6.20
C ASN A 5 8.39 -0.62 6.13
N GLN A 6 8.28 0.43 6.95
CA GLN A 6 7.08 1.26 7.07
C GLN A 6 6.75 2.04 5.79
N HIS A 7 7.78 2.42 5.03
CA HIS A 7 7.61 3.18 3.79
C HIS A 7 7.89 2.32 2.55
N SER A 8 7.97 0.99 2.71
CA SER A 8 8.35 0.06 1.64
C SER A 8 7.45 0.23 0.41
N PHE A 9 6.14 0.35 0.61
CA PHE A 9 5.19 0.62 -0.47
C PHE A 9 5.52 1.92 -1.24
N ALA A 10 5.75 3.02 -0.53
CA ALA A 10 6.05 4.32 -1.15
C ALA A 10 7.40 4.29 -1.88
N ILE A 11 8.41 3.70 -1.26
CA ILE A 11 9.75 3.56 -1.83
C ILE A 11 9.68 2.71 -3.11
N SER A 12 9.05 1.54 -3.07
CA SER A 12 8.87 0.67 -4.24
C SER A 12 8.08 1.37 -5.34
N THR A 13 7.03 2.11 -4.99
CA THR A 13 6.24 2.89 -5.95
C THR A 13 7.10 3.93 -6.67
N ILE A 14 7.90 4.70 -5.94
CA ILE A 14 8.81 5.69 -6.53
C ILE A 14 9.82 5.03 -7.47
N VAL A 15 10.41 3.90 -7.06
CA VAL A 15 11.37 3.16 -7.88
C VAL A 15 10.70 2.65 -9.17
N ILE A 16 9.52 2.04 -9.09
CA ILE A 16 8.81 1.51 -10.26
C ILE A 16 8.42 2.63 -11.22
N ILE A 17 7.85 3.73 -10.71
CA ILE A 17 7.49 4.89 -11.53
C ILE A 17 8.74 5.50 -12.17
N GLY A 18 9.84 5.62 -11.42
CA GLY A 18 11.11 6.14 -11.92
C GLY A 18 11.68 5.28 -13.06
N LEU A 19 11.70 3.95 -12.89
CA LEU A 19 12.14 3.02 -13.94
C LEU A 19 11.22 3.08 -15.16
N ALA A 20 9.90 3.16 -14.96
CA ALA A 20 8.95 3.29 -16.06
C ALA A 20 9.15 4.61 -16.82
N ALA A 21 9.38 5.72 -16.09
CA ALA A 21 9.67 7.02 -16.71
C ALA A 21 10.97 7.00 -17.50
N LEU A 22 12.04 6.41 -16.94
CA LEU A 22 13.30 6.27 -17.65
C LEU A 22 13.14 5.45 -18.94
N ALA A 23 12.38 4.35 -18.90
CA ALA A 23 12.15 3.50 -20.07
C ALA A 23 11.26 4.18 -21.12
N LEU A 24 10.18 4.83 -20.70
CA LEU A 24 9.19 5.44 -21.60
C LEU A 24 9.66 6.75 -22.22
N LEU A 25 10.48 7.52 -21.51
CA LEU A 25 10.95 8.82 -21.97
C LEU A 25 12.33 8.76 -22.66
N TYR A 26 12.93 7.57 -22.73
CA TYR A 26 14.25 7.38 -23.32
C TYR A 26 14.32 7.78 -24.79
N ASP A 27 13.25 7.54 -25.55
CA ASP A 27 13.15 7.86 -26.98
C ASP A 27 12.49 9.22 -27.25
N GLY A 28 12.39 10.06 -26.21
CA GLY A 28 11.75 11.37 -26.23
C GLY A 28 10.37 11.36 -25.58
N VAL A 29 9.81 12.56 -25.34
CA VAL A 29 8.52 12.69 -24.64
C VAL A 29 7.37 12.66 -25.65
N LYS A 30 6.53 11.63 -25.61
CA LYS A 30 5.30 11.54 -26.41
C LYS A 30 4.08 11.65 -25.51
N ARG A 31 2.94 12.09 -26.09
CA ARG A 31 1.67 12.18 -25.34
C ARG A 31 1.27 10.85 -24.71
N ARG A 32 1.54 9.73 -25.38
CA ARG A 32 1.24 8.38 -24.86
C ARG A 32 2.02 8.08 -23.58
N ASP A 33 3.27 8.54 -23.49
CA ASP A 33 4.12 8.27 -22.32
C ASP A 33 3.62 9.05 -21.12
N LEU A 34 3.19 10.31 -21.33
CA LEU A 34 2.54 11.12 -20.30
C LEU A 34 1.23 10.49 -19.80
N ILE A 35 0.41 9.95 -20.71
CA ILE A 35 -0.82 9.24 -20.35
C ILE A 35 -0.49 7.98 -19.55
N ALA A 36 0.49 7.19 -19.98
CA ALA A 36 0.90 5.96 -19.31
C ALA A 36 1.44 6.24 -17.90
N LEU A 37 2.31 7.24 -17.74
CA LEU A 37 2.83 7.66 -16.43
C LEU A 37 1.71 8.22 -15.54
N GLY A 38 0.80 9.03 -16.08
CA GLY A 38 -0.36 9.52 -15.36
C GLY A 38 -1.26 8.38 -14.87
N ALA A 39 -1.53 7.39 -15.73
CA ALA A 39 -2.30 6.20 -15.37
C ALA A 39 -1.59 5.39 -14.27
N LEU A 40 -0.26 5.24 -14.34
CA LEU A 40 0.54 4.54 -13.35
C LEU A 40 0.45 5.23 -11.98
N VAL A 41 0.60 6.57 -11.94
CA VAL A 41 0.46 7.38 -10.72
C VAL A 41 -0.94 7.22 -10.12
N LEU A 42 -1.98 7.29 -10.95
CA LEU A 42 -3.36 7.11 -10.49
C LEU A 42 -3.61 5.69 -9.97
N ALA A 43 -3.05 4.66 -10.60
CA ALA A 43 -3.21 3.29 -10.17
C ALA A 43 -2.53 3.03 -8.80
N PHE A 44 -1.30 3.50 -8.61
CA PHE A 44 -0.61 3.38 -7.32
C PHE A 44 -1.25 4.26 -6.25
N GLY A 45 -1.65 5.49 -6.59
CA GLY A 45 -2.37 6.37 -5.68
C GLY A 45 -3.72 5.78 -5.26
N GLY A 46 -4.46 5.18 -6.18
CA GLY A 46 -5.69 4.44 -5.89
C GLY A 46 -5.43 3.26 -4.97
N THR A 47 -4.46 2.42 -5.32
CA THR A 47 -4.04 1.27 -4.48
C THR A 47 -3.70 1.72 -3.06
N PHE A 48 -2.95 2.81 -2.91
CA PHE A 48 -2.63 3.36 -1.60
C PHE A 48 -3.88 3.78 -0.82
N LEU A 49 -4.84 4.45 -1.47
CA LEU A 49 -6.06 4.90 -0.79
C LEU A 49 -7.00 3.75 -0.41
N PHE A 50 -7.11 2.72 -1.26
CA PHE A 50 -8.05 1.61 -1.07
C PHE A 50 -7.49 0.48 -0.20
N LEU A 51 -6.18 0.26 -0.20
CA LEU A 51 -5.53 -0.84 0.54
C LEU A 51 -4.75 -0.38 1.77
N ARG A 52 -4.76 0.92 2.11
CA ARG A 52 -4.08 1.38 3.32
C ARG A 52 -4.71 0.75 4.56
N PRO A 53 -3.91 0.09 5.42
CA PRO A 53 -4.35 -0.41 6.71
C PRO A 53 -5.09 0.67 7.51
N GLY A 54 -6.29 0.33 7.98
CA GLY A 54 -7.03 1.14 8.93
C GLY A 54 -6.49 0.94 10.35
N PRO A 55 -6.89 1.81 11.30
CA PRO A 55 -6.60 1.58 12.71
C PRO A 55 -7.19 0.25 13.16
N SER A 56 -6.44 -0.50 13.96
CA SER A 56 -6.91 -1.76 14.53
C SER A 56 -8.25 -1.57 15.25
N THR A 57 -9.23 -2.41 14.93
CA THR A 57 -10.57 -2.38 15.56
C THR A 57 -10.51 -2.75 17.04
N VAL A 58 -9.48 -3.52 17.43
CA VAL A 58 -9.24 -3.92 18.82
C VAL A 58 -7.77 -3.65 19.16
N THR A 59 -7.55 -2.90 20.22
CA THR A 59 -6.20 -2.51 20.69
C THR A 59 -5.79 -3.20 21.98
N GLU A 60 -6.73 -3.85 22.68
CA GLU A 60 -6.50 -4.50 23.96
C GLU A 60 -6.54 -6.02 23.84
N ALA A 61 -5.55 -6.70 24.41
CA ALA A 61 -5.46 -8.16 24.40
C ALA A 61 -6.69 -8.82 25.04
N ALA A 62 -7.24 -8.24 26.11
CA ALA A 62 -8.44 -8.74 26.78
C ALA A 62 -9.67 -8.76 25.86
N ALA A 63 -9.82 -7.74 25.01
CA ALA A 63 -10.91 -7.66 24.05
C ALA A 63 -10.75 -8.68 22.90
N VAL A 64 -9.51 -8.96 22.48
CA VAL A 64 -9.22 -10.06 21.54
C VAL A 64 -9.58 -11.41 22.15
N GLU A 65 -9.19 -11.65 23.41
CA GLU A 65 -9.48 -12.90 24.12
C GLU A 65 -10.99 -13.12 24.31
N ALA A 66 -11.73 -12.06 24.64
CA ALA A 66 -13.18 -12.11 24.74
C ALA A 66 -13.85 -12.45 23.39
N ALA A 67 -13.34 -11.88 22.28
CA ALA A 67 -13.86 -12.18 20.95
C ALA A 67 -13.62 -13.65 20.55
N ILE A 68 -12.43 -14.19 20.83
CA ILE A 68 -12.11 -15.61 20.59
C ILE A 68 -13.02 -16.53 21.42
N LYS A 69 -13.29 -16.18 22.67
CA LYS A 69 -14.14 -16.96 23.59
C LYS A 69 -15.65 -16.82 23.31
N SER A 70 -16.07 -15.99 22.35
CA SER A 70 -17.48 -15.72 22.07
C SER A 70 -18.27 -16.89 21.47
N GLY A 71 -17.61 -17.99 21.12
CA GLY A 71 -18.23 -19.14 20.46
C GLY A 71 -18.59 -18.90 18.99
N ARG A 72 -18.19 -17.76 18.41
CA ARG A 72 -18.38 -17.43 16.99
C ARG A 72 -17.05 -17.54 16.23
N PRO A 73 -17.07 -17.99 14.96
CA PRO A 73 -15.89 -17.89 14.10
C PRO A 73 -15.39 -16.44 14.05
N THR A 74 -14.13 -16.25 14.44
CA THR A 74 -13.51 -14.92 14.55
C THR A 74 -12.27 -14.90 13.66
N LEU A 75 -12.22 -13.96 12.71
CA LEU A 75 -11.03 -13.69 11.92
C LEU A 75 -10.12 -12.74 12.70
N ILE A 76 -8.87 -13.14 12.92
CA ILE A 76 -7.85 -12.28 13.52
C ILE A 76 -6.87 -11.90 12.42
N GLU A 77 -6.80 -10.62 12.13
CA GLU A 77 -5.84 -10.08 11.18
C GLU A 77 -4.76 -9.29 11.92
N PHE A 78 -3.51 -9.70 11.73
CA PHE A 78 -2.35 -8.99 12.27
C PHE A 78 -1.79 -8.06 11.20
N GLN A 79 -2.10 -6.77 11.32
CA GLN A 79 -1.50 -5.73 10.50
C GLN A 79 -0.67 -4.78 11.37
N SER A 80 0.50 -4.40 10.87
CA SER A 80 1.21 -3.25 11.42
C SER A 80 0.54 -1.99 10.86
N ASN A 81 0.26 -1.00 11.72
CA ASN A 81 -0.21 0.31 11.26
C ASN A 81 0.80 0.99 10.30
N TYR A 82 2.05 0.51 10.30
CA TYR A 82 3.16 0.95 9.46
C TYR A 82 4.17 -0.19 9.32
#